data_AF-A0AAD0YIH4-F1
#
_entry.id   AF-A0AAD0YIH4-F1
#
_cell.length_a   1.000
_cell.length_b   1.000
_cell.length_c   1.000
_cell.angle_alpha   90.00
_cell.angle_beta   90.00
_cell.angle_gamma   90.00
#
_symmetry.space_group_name_H-M   'P 1'
#
loop_
_entity.id
_entity.type
_entity.pdbx_description
1 polymer ?
#
loop_
_entity_poly.entity_id
_entity_poly.type
_entity_poly.pdbx_seq_one_letter_code
_entity_poly.pdbx_strand_id
1 'polypeptide(L)'
;MSGNIFQLDGFDDEIKNIKSNDTKKQFVEDNEIQKISLNMYKDDWEDLLRYRTYVITDQKKDFSQAEAFIYGLKLLDKKYKIKRGQEKISLDRGRREGEKREKKSSSIDLPSEWLNFINDFLYHKKMNEGIIKYSRLDMISEMISLIKQKNKEIPWN
;
A
#
# COMPACT_ATOMS: atom_id res chain seq x y z
N MET A 1 25.76 -60.83 -6.87
CA MET A 1 27.17 -60.41 -6.69
C MET A 1 27.52 -59.46 -7.83
N SER A 2 28.24 -58.37 -7.51
CA SER A 2 28.83 -57.32 -8.38
C SER A 2 27.95 -56.80 -9.52
N GLY A 3 27.43 -55.58 -9.49
CA GLY A 3 28.18 -54.35 -9.28
C GLY A 3 28.73 -53.90 -10.62
N ASN A 4 28.12 -52.86 -11.21
CA ASN A 4 28.84 -51.83 -11.95
C ASN A 4 27.97 -50.57 -12.02
N ILE A 5 28.46 -49.58 -11.29
CA ILE A 5 28.07 -48.17 -11.32
C ILE A 5 28.46 -47.65 -12.71
N PHE A 6 27.48 -47.18 -13.47
CA PHE A 6 27.75 -46.28 -14.59
C PHE A 6 27.45 -44.86 -14.12
N GLN A 7 28.52 -44.16 -13.75
CA GLN A 7 28.58 -42.70 -13.72
C GLN A 7 28.46 -42.20 -15.16
N LEU A 8 27.40 -41.46 -15.46
CA LEU A 8 27.32 -40.64 -16.66
C LEU A 8 27.81 -39.24 -16.28
N ASP A 9 29.12 -39.05 -16.40
CA ASP A 9 29.73 -37.73 -16.55
C ASP A 9 29.23 -37.13 -17.85
N GLY A 10 28.57 -35.96 -17.78
CA GLY A 10 28.23 -35.20 -18.99
C GLY A 10 26.97 -34.34 -18.98
N PHE A 11 26.28 -34.15 -17.84
CA PHE A 11 25.10 -33.26 -17.77
C PHE A 11 25.29 -31.96 -16.97
N ASP A 12 26.49 -31.69 -16.45
CA ASP A 12 26.73 -30.53 -15.57
C ASP A 12 27.29 -29.27 -16.27
N ASP A 13 27.58 -29.35 -17.58
CA ASP A 13 28.15 -28.22 -18.33
C ASP A 13 27.13 -27.41 -19.16
N GLU A 14 25.89 -27.89 -19.32
CA GLU A 14 24.83 -27.13 -20.02
C GLU A 14 24.03 -26.19 -19.10
N ILE A 15 24.07 -26.38 -17.77
CA ILE A 15 23.36 -25.49 -16.82
C ILE A 15 24.16 -24.22 -16.49
N LYS A 16 25.43 -24.11 -16.92
CA LYS A 16 26.31 -22.98 -16.59
C LYS A 16 26.27 -21.80 -17.56
N ASN A 17 25.53 -21.86 -18.68
CA ASN A 17 25.60 -20.82 -19.73
C ASN A 17 24.30 -20.04 -20.03
N ILE A 18 23.28 -20.08 -19.16
CA ILE A 18 22.13 -19.15 -19.28
C ILE A 18 22.02 -18.26 -18.04
N LYS A 19 23.14 -17.58 -17.74
CA LYS A 19 23.13 -16.28 -17.08
C LYS A 19 23.98 -15.35 -17.94
N SER A 20 23.32 -14.50 -18.73
CA SER A 20 23.48 -13.04 -18.66
C SER A 20 22.84 -12.36 -19.88
N ASN A 21 21.85 -11.52 -19.57
CA ASN A 21 21.50 -10.26 -20.24
C ASN A 21 20.78 -10.33 -21.61
N ASP A 22 19.46 -10.11 -21.62
CA ASP A 22 18.98 -8.73 -21.71
C ASP A 22 17.48 -8.56 -21.36
N THR A 23 17.27 -7.82 -20.29
CA THR A 23 16.23 -6.85 -19.99
C THR A 23 15.05 -6.70 -20.98
N LYS A 24 13.97 -7.44 -20.73
CA LYS A 24 12.60 -6.88 -20.75
C LYS A 24 11.84 -7.42 -19.54
N LYS A 25 11.93 -6.70 -18.42
CA LYS A 25 10.91 -6.81 -17.35
C LYS A 25 9.58 -6.50 -18.02
N GLN A 26 8.77 -7.54 -18.26
CA GLN A 26 7.36 -7.39 -18.54
C GLN A 26 6.74 -6.72 -17.32
N PHE A 27 6.63 -5.39 -17.36
CA PHE A 27 5.70 -4.64 -16.53
C PHE A 27 4.30 -4.90 -17.07
N VAL A 28 3.81 -6.10 -16.78
CA VAL A 28 2.39 -6.40 -16.70
C VAL A 28 2.20 -6.92 -15.29
N GLU A 29 2.34 -6.01 -14.31
CA GLU A 29 1.75 -6.29 -13.00
C GLU A 29 0.24 -6.23 -13.23
N ASP A 30 -0.37 -7.40 -13.28
CA ASP A 30 -1.81 -7.52 -13.24
C ASP A 30 -2.36 -6.66 -12.10
N ASN A 31 -3.49 -6.00 -12.34
CA ASN A 31 -4.29 -5.30 -11.32
C ASN A 31 -4.93 -6.30 -10.36
N GLU A 32 -4.12 -7.21 -9.82
CA GLU A 32 -4.50 -8.22 -8.86
C GLU A 32 -5.01 -7.51 -7.61
N ILE A 33 -6.18 -7.95 -7.17
CA ILE A 33 -6.81 -7.46 -5.96
C ILE A 33 -6.17 -8.20 -4.78
N GLN A 34 -5.54 -7.45 -3.88
CA GLN A 34 -4.88 -7.98 -2.71
C GLN A 34 -5.57 -7.50 -1.43
N LYS A 35 -5.85 -8.44 -0.54
CA LYS A 35 -6.41 -8.14 0.79
C LYS A 35 -5.32 -7.59 1.69
N ILE A 36 -5.55 -6.39 2.24
CA ILE A 36 -4.63 -5.77 3.20
C ILE A 36 -5.29 -5.49 4.54
N SER A 37 -4.50 -5.61 5.60
CA SER A 37 -4.88 -5.12 6.93
C SER A 37 -4.75 -3.60 6.98
N LEU A 38 -5.84 -2.94 7.33
CA LEU A 38 -5.94 -1.50 7.50
C LEU A 38 -6.05 -1.19 8.99
N ASN A 39 -4.94 -0.77 9.58
CA ASN A 39 -4.87 -0.26 10.95
C ASN A 39 -4.97 1.27 10.91
N MET A 40 -5.93 1.83 11.65
CA MET A 40 -6.22 3.27 11.71
C MET A 40 -6.40 3.73 13.15
N TYR A 41 -6.25 5.03 13.42
CA TYR A 41 -6.86 5.60 14.62
C TYR A 41 -8.38 5.50 14.52
N LYS A 42 -9.04 5.33 15.67
CA LYS A 42 -10.50 5.19 15.71
C LYS A 42 -11.21 6.38 15.08
N ASP A 43 -10.79 7.61 15.41
CA ASP A 43 -11.40 8.82 14.84
C ASP A 43 -11.27 8.85 13.32
N ASP A 44 -10.08 8.52 12.78
CA ASP A 44 -9.85 8.45 11.33
C ASP A 44 -10.72 7.37 10.66
N TRP A 45 -10.96 6.26 11.35
CA TRP A 45 -11.84 5.20 10.88
C TRP A 45 -13.32 5.64 10.86
N GLU A 46 -13.77 6.32 11.92
CA GLU A 46 -15.12 6.89 12.00
C GLU A 46 -15.36 7.96 10.93
N ASP A 47 -14.35 8.79 10.65
CA ASP A 47 -14.39 9.79 9.59
C ASP A 47 -14.44 9.16 8.19
N LEU A 48 -13.66 8.10 7.94
CA LEU A 48 -13.72 7.37 6.67
C LEU A 48 -15.10 6.73 6.47
N LEU A 49 -15.66 6.15 7.53
CA LEU A 49 -17.03 5.63 7.50
C LEU A 49 -18.05 6.72 7.27
N ARG A 50 -17.90 7.89 7.88
CA ARG A 50 -18.80 9.02 7.68
C ARG A 50 -18.79 9.48 6.23
N TYR A 51 -17.61 9.59 5.63
CA TYR A 51 -17.46 9.88 4.20
C TYR A 51 -18.17 8.84 3.34
N ARG A 52 -17.90 7.55 3.59
CA ARG A 52 -18.54 6.45 2.86
C ARG A 52 -20.06 6.52 2.97
N THR A 53 -20.59 6.69 4.18
CA THR A 53 -22.03 6.77 4.42
C THR A 53 -22.64 7.92 3.65
N TYR A 54 -22.06 9.12 3.70
CA TYR A 54 -22.53 10.27 2.92
C TYR A 54 -22.60 9.97 1.41
N VAL A 55 -21.60 9.30 0.84
CA VAL A 55 -21.62 8.93 -0.58
C VAL A 55 -22.77 7.94 -0.88
N ILE A 56 -23.03 6.99 0.02
CA ILE A 56 -24.12 6.03 -0.15
C ILE A 56 -25.49 6.70 0.00
N THR A 57 -25.69 7.48 1.07
CA THR A 57 -27.00 8.03 1.44
C THR A 57 -27.38 9.23 0.60
N ASP A 58 -26.47 10.19 0.47
CA ASP A 58 -26.75 11.49 -0.13
C ASP A 58 -26.50 11.47 -1.64
N GLN A 59 -25.44 10.77 -2.09
CA GLN A 59 -25.15 10.64 -3.52
C GLN A 59 -25.78 9.41 -4.17
N LYS A 60 -26.40 8.51 -3.38
CA LYS A 60 -27.11 7.31 -3.85
C LYS A 60 -26.24 6.41 -4.75
N LYS A 61 -24.98 6.20 -4.35
CA LYS A 61 -24.03 5.34 -5.06
C LYS A 61 -23.66 4.13 -4.22
N ASP A 62 -23.53 2.98 -4.87
CA ASP A 62 -22.84 1.86 -4.26
C ASP A 62 -21.36 2.23 -4.07
N PHE A 63 -20.95 2.30 -2.80
CA PHE A 63 -19.62 2.77 -2.44
C PHE A 63 -19.05 1.96 -1.28
N SER A 64 -17.98 1.23 -1.58
CA SER A 64 -17.28 0.35 -0.65
C SER A 64 -16.28 1.10 0.23
N GLN A 65 -15.82 0.44 1.30
CA GLN A 65 -14.74 0.96 2.14
C GLN A 65 -13.43 1.09 1.37
N ALA A 66 -13.16 0.17 0.44
CA ALA A 66 -11.99 0.21 -0.42
C ALA A 66 -12.02 1.42 -1.36
N GLU A 67 -13.17 1.74 -1.95
CA GLU A 67 -13.31 2.93 -2.80
C GLU A 67 -13.16 4.24 -2.02
N ALA A 68 -13.69 4.31 -0.79
CA ALA A 68 -13.46 5.44 0.10
C ALA A 68 -11.97 5.63 0.40
N PHE A 69 -11.26 4.53 0.65
CA PHE A 69 -9.82 4.54 0.88
C PHE A 69 -9.05 4.98 -0.37
N ILE A 70 -9.36 4.40 -1.55
CA ILE A 70 -8.77 4.78 -2.84
C ILE A 70 -9.01 6.25 -3.16
N TYR A 71 -10.20 6.78 -2.88
CA TYR A 71 -10.48 8.21 -3.06
C TYR A 71 -9.51 9.06 -2.26
N GLY A 72 -9.27 8.70 -1.00
CA GLY A 72 -8.26 9.34 -0.18
C GLY A 72 -6.85 9.25 -0.78
N LEU A 73 -6.42 8.07 -1.23
CA LEU A 73 -5.10 7.89 -1.88
C LEU A 73 -4.97 8.77 -3.13
N LYS A 74 -6.03 8.90 -3.95
CA LYS A 74 -6.08 9.81 -5.10
C LYS A 74 -5.89 11.27 -4.69
N LEU A 75 -6.38 11.69 -3.52
CA LEU A 75 -6.17 13.05 -3.02
C LEU A 75 -4.71 13.27 -2.61
N LEU A 76 -4.08 12.28 -1.98
CA LEU A 76 -2.64 12.32 -1.67
C LEU A 76 -1.81 12.42 -2.95
N ASP A 77 -2.11 11.59 -3.94
CA ASP A 77 -1.40 11.57 -5.22
C ASP A 77 -1.47 12.93 -5.93
N LYS A 78 -2.67 13.52 -5.99
CA LYS A 78 -2.87 14.87 -6.55
C LYS A 78 -2.10 15.96 -5.82
N LYS A 79 -2.00 15.87 -4.48
CA LYS A 79 -1.33 16.88 -3.65
C LYS A 79 0.19 16.81 -3.79
N TYR A 80 0.77 15.61 -3.78
CA TYR A 80 2.21 15.42 -3.65
C TYR A 80 2.93 15.10 -4.97
N LYS A 81 2.24 14.52 -5.97
CA LYS A 81 2.82 14.16 -7.27
C LYS A 81 4.17 13.42 -7.13
N ILE A 82 4.16 12.36 -6.34
CA ILE A 82 5.37 11.62 -5.97
C ILE A 82 5.91 10.79 -7.15
N LYS A 83 7.21 10.51 -7.13
CA LYS A 83 7.84 9.58 -8.08
C LYS A 83 7.41 8.14 -7.76
N ARG A 84 7.02 7.38 -8.79
CA ARG A 84 6.55 5.99 -8.67
C ARG A 84 7.70 4.97 -8.78
N GLY A 85 7.45 3.74 -8.35
CA GLY A 85 8.40 2.62 -8.47
C GLY A 85 9.62 2.76 -7.56
N GLN A 86 9.39 3.28 -6.35
CA GLN A 86 10.43 3.43 -5.33
C GLN A 86 10.74 2.09 -4.66
N GLU A 87 11.92 2.02 -4.04
CA GLU A 87 12.32 0.83 -3.29
C GLU A 87 11.35 0.59 -2.12
N LYS A 88 11.18 -0.69 -1.76
CA LYS A 88 10.32 -1.05 -0.64
C LYS A 88 10.96 -0.59 0.66
N ILE A 89 10.32 0.35 1.35
CA ILE A 89 10.80 0.75 2.67
C ILE A 89 10.46 -0.30 3.72
N SER A 90 11.45 -0.65 4.53
CA SER A 90 11.19 -1.35 5.78
C SER A 90 10.42 -0.40 6.71
N LEU A 91 9.20 -0.80 7.08
CA LEU A 91 8.45 -0.05 8.07
C LEU A 91 9.09 -0.31 9.43
N ASP A 92 9.65 0.76 9.98
CA ASP A 92 10.13 0.75 11.35
C ASP A 92 8.98 0.33 12.27
N ARG A 93 9.13 -0.83 12.92
CA ARG A 93 8.14 -1.37 13.88
C ARG A 93 8.19 -0.63 15.21
N GLY A 94 8.92 0.49 15.27
CA GLY A 94 9.21 1.27 16.46
C GLY A 94 8.00 1.42 17.38
N ARG A 95 8.20 1.01 18.63
CA ARG A 95 7.27 1.23 19.74
C ARG A 95 7.06 2.75 19.84
N ARG A 96 5.90 3.26 19.44
CA ARG A 96 5.49 4.62 19.83
C ARG A 96 5.25 4.59 21.34
N GLU A 97 6.27 4.90 22.13
CA GLU A 97 6.06 5.24 23.52
C GLU A 97 5.09 6.43 23.59
N GLY A 98 3.96 6.25 24.25
CA GLY A 98 3.05 7.34 24.62
C GLY A 98 1.80 7.54 23.75
N GLU A 99 1.59 6.81 22.66
CA GLU A 99 0.42 7.04 21.81
C GLU A 99 -0.83 6.29 22.32
N LYS A 100 -1.64 7.00 23.11
CA LYS A 100 -2.87 6.48 23.76
C LYS A 100 -4.13 6.48 22.87
N ARG A 101 -4.03 6.87 21.60
CA ARG A 101 -5.20 6.93 20.71
C ARG A 101 -5.69 5.51 20.40
N GLU A 102 -6.99 5.28 20.58
CA GLU A 102 -7.62 3.99 20.28
C GLU A 102 -7.42 3.66 18.79
N LYS A 103 -7.08 2.40 18.49
CA LYS A 103 -6.83 1.93 17.12
C LYS A 103 -7.90 0.92 16.72
N LYS A 104 -8.32 0.98 15.46
CA LYS A 104 -9.20 -0.02 14.84
C LYS A 104 -8.44 -0.74 13.74
N SER A 105 -8.53 -2.06 13.76
CA SER A 105 -8.01 -2.92 12.70
C SER A 105 -9.18 -3.40 11.85
N SER A 106 -9.03 -3.27 10.53
CA SER A 106 -9.98 -3.77 9.54
C SER A 106 -9.21 -4.40 8.38
N SER A 107 -9.91 -4.92 7.38
CA SER A 107 -9.28 -5.36 6.14
C SER A 107 -10.07 -4.86 4.95
N ILE A 108 -9.36 -4.53 3.88
CA ILE A 108 -9.92 -4.10 2.61
C ILE A 108 -9.18 -4.76 1.47
N ASP A 109 -9.87 -4.93 0.35
CA ASP A 109 -9.30 -5.46 -0.88
C ASP A 109 -8.90 -4.30 -1.78
N LEU A 110 -7.61 -4.20 -2.14
CA LEU A 110 -7.07 -3.12 -2.95
C LEU A 110 -6.34 -3.65 -4.19
N PRO A 111 -6.45 -2.99 -5.34
CA PRO A 111 -5.58 -3.25 -6.48
C PRO A 111 -4.11 -3.04 -6.14
N SER A 112 -3.25 -3.90 -6.68
CA SER A 112 -1.78 -3.84 -6.56
C SER A 112 -1.18 -2.45 -6.80
N GLU A 113 -1.70 -1.70 -7.79
CA GLU A 113 -1.28 -0.32 -8.10
C GLU A 113 -1.35 0.62 -6.88
N TRP A 114 -2.41 0.51 -6.08
CA TRP A 114 -2.60 1.33 -4.89
C TRP A 114 -1.70 0.89 -3.74
N LEU A 115 -1.35 -0.39 -3.66
CA LEU A 115 -0.37 -0.88 -2.69
C LEU A 115 1.03 -0.36 -3.03
N ASN A 116 1.38 -0.36 -4.31
CA ASN A 116 2.61 0.25 -4.80
C ASN A 116 2.64 1.75 -4.50
N PHE A 117 1.51 2.45 -4.65
CA PHE A 117 1.41 3.88 -4.30
C PHE A 117 1.67 4.13 -2.82
N ILE A 118 1.07 3.32 -1.94
CA ILE A 118 1.29 3.43 -0.49
C ILE A 118 2.78 3.28 -0.18
N ASN A 119 3.48 2.32 -0.79
CA ASN A 119 4.92 2.16 -0.62
C ASN A 119 5.69 3.40 -1.10
N ASP A 120 5.42 3.85 -2.33
CA ASP A 120 6.07 5.01 -2.95
C ASP A 120 5.86 6.28 -2.10
N PHE A 121 4.67 6.46 -1.55
CA PHE A 121 4.31 7.62 -0.73
C PHE A 121 5.08 7.63 0.59
N LEU A 122 5.14 6.48 1.25
CA LEU A 122 5.90 6.38 2.49
C LEU A 122 7.41 6.51 2.25
N TYR A 123 7.92 6.00 1.12
CA TYR A 123 9.31 6.22 0.70
C TYR A 123 9.56 7.72 0.54
N HIS A 124 8.71 8.42 -0.21
CA HIS A 124 8.82 9.87 -0.42
C HIS A 124 8.89 10.63 0.92
N LYS A 125 7.99 10.34 1.85
CA LYS A 125 7.94 10.98 3.16
C LYS A 125 9.19 10.72 4.01
N LYS A 126 9.73 9.49 3.96
CA LYS A 126 10.89 9.11 4.78
C LYS A 126 12.21 9.54 4.17
N MET A 127 12.42 9.24 2.90
CA MET A 127 13.71 9.38 2.24
C MET A 127 13.89 10.75 1.61
N ASN A 128 12.84 11.30 0.98
CA ASN A 128 12.96 12.58 0.29
C ASN A 128 12.67 13.76 1.23
N GLU A 129 11.62 13.66 2.06
CA GLU A 129 11.28 14.71 3.04
C GLU A 129 12.00 14.52 4.39
N GLY A 130 12.71 13.41 4.61
CA GLY A 130 13.47 13.15 5.83
C GLY A 130 12.62 12.86 7.08
N ILE A 131 11.33 12.55 6.93
CA ILE A 131 10.43 12.30 8.07
C ILE A 131 10.52 10.83 8.48
N ILE A 132 11.61 10.47 9.17
CA ILE A 132 11.99 9.08 9.48
C ILE A 132 10.88 8.30 10.23
N LYS A 133 10.15 8.99 11.12
CA LYS A 133 9.07 8.40 11.95
C LYS A 133 7.70 8.33 11.25
N TYR A 134 7.58 8.79 10.01
CA TYR A 134 6.33 8.77 9.26
C TYR A 134 5.89 7.34 9.01
N SER A 135 4.64 7.04 9.31
CA SER A 135 4.07 5.70 9.29
C SER A 135 2.82 5.63 8.41
N ARG A 136 2.34 4.41 8.18
CA ARG A 136 1.04 4.19 7.55
C ARG A 136 -0.10 4.89 8.28
N LEU A 137 -0.04 4.99 9.62
CA LEU A 137 -1.05 5.69 10.40
C LEU A 137 -1.07 7.18 10.06
N ASP A 138 0.11 7.82 9.97
CA ASP A 138 0.19 9.25 9.66
C ASP A 138 -0.27 9.53 8.22
N MET A 139 0.08 8.65 7.28
CA MET A 139 -0.43 8.69 5.91
C MET A 139 -1.95 8.65 5.88
N ILE A 140 -2.56 7.75 6.67
CA ILE A 140 -4.00 7.61 6.73
C ILE A 140 -4.64 8.85 7.36
N SER A 141 -4.12 9.36 8.48
CA SER A 141 -4.62 10.60 9.08
C SER A 141 -4.54 11.78 8.10
N GLU A 142 -3.46 11.87 7.32
CA GLU A 142 -3.32 12.90 6.31
C GLU A 142 -4.33 12.73 5.17
N MET A 143 -4.50 11.50 4.70
CA MET A 143 -5.50 11.13 3.71
C MET A 143 -6.91 11.53 4.14
N ILE A 144 -7.30 11.19 5.38
CA ILE A 144 -8.60 11.57 5.95
C ILE A 144 -8.73 13.09 6.05
N SER A 145 -7.69 13.79 6.48
CA SER A 145 -7.70 15.26 6.53
C SER A 145 -7.99 15.88 5.16
N LEU A 146 -7.45 15.32 4.08
CA LEU A 146 -7.76 15.76 2.71
C LEU A 146 -9.20 15.45 2.30
N ILE A 147 -9.74 14.28 2.69
CA ILE A 147 -11.15 13.96 2.48
C ILE A 147 -12.03 15.00 3.18
N LYS A 148 -11.76 15.35 4.44
CA LYS A 148 -12.50 16.38 5.18
C LYS A 148 -12.45 17.75 4.49
N GLN A 149 -11.26 18.15 4.05
CA GLN A 149 -11.07 19.43 3.36
C GLN A 149 -11.81 19.52 2.02
N LYS A 150 -11.94 18.41 1.30
CA LYS A 150 -12.59 18.36 0.00
C LYS A 150 -14.11 18.21 0.07
N ASN A 151 -14.64 17.65 1.15
CA ASN A 151 -16.07 17.41 1.33
C ASN A 151 -16.55 18.20 2.56
N LYS A 152 -16.70 19.52 2.40
CA LYS A 152 -17.07 20.44 3.50
C LYS A 152 -18.55 20.37 3.87
N GLU A 153 -19.35 19.82 2.97
CA GLU A 153 -20.77 19.57 3.14
C GLU A 153 -21.07 18.44 4.13
N ILE A 154 -20.08 17.60 4.45
CA ILE A 154 -20.20 16.56 5.46
C ILE A 154 -19.98 17.19 6.84
N PRO A 155 -20.91 17.02 7.79
CA PRO A 155 -20.68 17.45 9.16
C PRO A 155 -19.60 16.55 9.77
N TRP A 156 -18.41 17.08 10.04
CA TRP A 156 -17.31 16.37 10.71
C TRP A 156 -17.42 16.56 12.22
N ASN A 157 -16.99 15.55 13.00
CA ASN A 157 -16.82 15.69 14.45
C ASN A 157 -15.42 16.22 14.79
#